data_AF-A0A368EWY4-F1
#
_entry.id   AF-A0A368EWY4-F1
#
_cell.length_a   1.000
_cell.length_b   1.000
_cell.length_c   1.000
_cell.angle_alpha   90.00
_cell.angle_beta   90.00
_cell.angle_gamma   90.00
#
_symmetry.space_group_name_H-M   'P 1'
#
loop_
_entity.id
_entity.type
_entity.pdbx_description
1 polymer ?
#
loop_
_entity_poly.entity_id
_entity_poly.type
_entity_poly.pdbx_seq_one_letter_code
_entity_poly.pdbx_strand_id
1 'polypeptide(L)' 'MLHFEPLLTSGELRQICKCKLCGTGRERNCCDKHPSCASWARRGECSKNPKWMLPNCQLSCHNCETDSEERSMDEAREFR' A
#
# COMPACT_ATOMS: atom_id res chain seq x y z
N MET A 1 -52.35 -0.75 -10.39
CA MET A 1 -51.62 -1.98 -10.74
C MET A 1 -50.14 -1.70 -10.55
N LEU A 2 -49.51 -2.48 -9.68
CA LEU A 2 -48.08 -2.56 -9.49
C LEU A 2 -47.42 -3.04 -10.81
N HIS A 3 -46.19 -2.60 -11.10
CA HIS A 3 -45.13 -3.20 -11.92
C HIS A 3 -44.30 -2.07 -12.56
N PHE A 4 -42.97 -2.04 -12.56
CA PHE A 4 -41.91 -2.89 -12.04
C PHE A 4 -40.62 -2.08 -12.24
N GLU A 5 -39.69 -2.03 -11.28
CA GLU A 5 -38.37 -1.43 -11.48
C GLU A 5 -37.59 -2.14 -12.60
N PRO A 6 -36.82 -1.40 -13.42
CA PRO A 6 -35.58 -1.89 -13.96
C PRO A 6 -34.40 -1.05 -13.44
N LEU A 7 -33.78 -1.57 -12.39
CA LEU A 7 -32.34 -1.80 -12.26
C LEU A 7 -31.40 -0.69 -12.78
N LEU A 8 -30.79 -0.01 -11.80
CA LEU A 8 -29.45 0.59 -11.81
C LEU A 8 -28.60 0.34 -13.08
N THR A 9 -28.59 1.31 -13.99
CA THR A 9 -27.55 1.41 -15.03
C THR A 9 -27.04 2.84 -15.11
N SER A 10 -25.97 3.15 -14.37
CA SER A 10 -24.87 4.01 -14.83
C SER A 10 -23.99 4.41 -13.64
N GLY A 11 -23.10 3.50 -13.26
CA GLY A 11 -21.73 3.82 -12.86
C GLY A 11 -21.50 4.97 -11.89
N GLU A 12 -21.79 4.78 -10.60
CA GLU A 12 -21.00 5.41 -9.54
C GLU A 12 -19.66 4.68 -9.39
N LEU A 13 -18.78 4.84 -10.38
CA LEU A 13 -17.35 4.77 -10.10
C LEU A 13 -17.04 6.00 -9.25
N ARG A 14 -17.28 5.90 -7.94
CA ARG A 14 -16.65 6.79 -6.97
C ARG A 14 -15.17 6.75 -7.28
N GLN A 15 -14.70 7.85 -7.84
CA GLN A 15 -13.35 8.14 -8.28
C GLN A 15 -12.40 8.14 -7.09
N ILE A 16 -12.20 6.98 -6.47
CA ILE A 16 -11.18 6.79 -5.45
C ILE A 16 -10.02 6.09 -6.15
N CYS A 17 -9.29 6.81 -7.02
CA CYS A 17 -7.85 6.59 -7.11
C CYS A 17 -7.30 6.95 -5.73
N LYS A 18 -7.39 6.04 -4.77
CA LYS A 18 -6.52 6.06 -3.60
C LYS A 18 -5.19 5.49 -4.07
N CYS A 19 -4.52 6.27 -4.91
CA CYS A 19 -3.14 6.04 -5.31
C CYS A 19 -2.15 6.33 -4.14
N LYS A 20 -2.63 6.20 -2.89
CA LYS A 20 -1.83 6.28 -1.64
C LYS A 20 -1.36 4.91 -1.16
N LEU A 21 -1.79 3.84 -1.80
CA LEU A 21 -1.28 2.50 -1.51
C LEU A 21 0.02 2.33 -2.30
N CYS A 22 1.11 2.18 -1.56
CA CYS A 22 2.45 1.93 -2.06
C CYS A 22 3.00 0.73 -1.29
N GLY A 23 3.86 -0.07 -1.92
CA GLY A 23 4.25 -1.36 -1.35
C GLY A 23 3.11 -2.38 -1.34
N THR A 24 3.29 -3.47 -0.59
CA THR A 24 2.33 -4.58 -0.51
C THR A 24 2.22 -5.12 0.91
N GLY A 25 1.03 -5.61 1.31
CA GLY A 25 0.84 -6.25 2.62
C GLY A 25 1.11 -5.31 3.81
N ARG A 26 2.00 -5.73 4.72
CA ARG A 26 2.40 -4.97 5.91
C ARG A 26 3.18 -3.68 5.60
N GLU A 27 3.65 -3.53 4.37
CA GLU A 27 4.40 -2.36 3.89
C GLU A 27 3.50 -1.39 3.10
N ARG A 28 2.16 -1.52 3.18
CA ARG A 28 1.19 -0.71 2.43
C ARG A 28 1.29 0.81 2.63
N ASN A 29 1.95 1.23 3.72
CA ASN A 29 2.18 2.64 4.06
C ASN A 29 3.61 3.10 3.70
N CYS A 30 4.42 2.20 3.13
CA CYS A 30 5.81 2.45 2.78
C CYS A 30 5.94 2.76 1.29
N CYS A 31 6.41 3.96 0.98
CA CYS A 31 6.54 4.43 -0.38
C CYS A 31 7.97 4.85 -0.70
N ASP A 32 8.33 4.70 -1.97
CA ASP A 32 9.39 5.51 -2.56
C ASP A 32 8.90 6.94 -2.78
N LYS A 33 9.76 7.91 -2.47
CA LYS A 33 9.52 9.34 -2.64
C LYS A 33 10.03 9.86 -3.98
N HIS A 34 10.80 9.05 -4.71
CA HIS A 34 11.40 9.44 -5.97
C HIS A 34 11.19 8.36 -7.05
N PRO A 35 10.78 8.73 -8.28
CA PRO A 35 10.49 7.76 -9.34
C PRO A 35 11.71 6.92 -9.76
N SER A 36 12.92 7.45 -9.59
CA SER A 36 14.17 6.73 -9.91
C SER A 36 14.65 5.76 -8.81
N CYS A 37 13.94 5.63 -7.68
CA CYS A 37 14.35 4.76 -6.57
C CYS A 37 14.66 3.33 -7.03
N ALA A 38 13.80 2.73 -7.87
CA ALA A 38 14.03 1.38 -8.39
C ALA A 38 15.32 1.26 -9.22
N SER A 39 15.63 2.26 -10.04
CA SER A 39 16.84 2.28 -10.85
C SER A 39 18.10 2.43 -9.99
N TRP A 40 18.05 3.29 -8.97
CA TRP A 40 19.16 3.50 -8.05
C TRP A 40 19.38 2.32 -7.12
N ALA A 41 18.32 1.69 -6.61
CA ALA A 41 18.42 0.46 -5.84
C ALA A 41 19.10 -0.66 -6.65
N ARG A 42 18.70 -0.83 -7.93
CA ARG A 42 19.36 -1.79 -8.84
C ARG A 42 20.84 -1.49 -9.09
N ARG A 43 21.27 -0.23 -8.98
CA ARG A 43 22.69 0.20 -9.07
C ARG A 43 23.47 0.03 -7.75
N GLY A 44 22.80 -0.44 -6.70
CA GLY A 44 23.38 -0.64 -5.36
C GLY A 44 23.46 0.63 -4.52
N GLU A 45 22.67 1.66 -4.84
CA GLU A 45 22.70 2.94 -4.09
C GLU A 45 22.22 2.77 -2.65
N CYS A 46 21.41 1.75 -2.33
CA CYS A 46 21.01 1.46 -0.95
C CYS A 46 22.24 1.22 -0.04
N SER A 47 23.31 0.63 -0.57
CA SER A 47 24.56 0.40 0.17
C SER A 47 25.58 1.51 -0.01
N LYS A 48 25.65 2.11 -1.22
CA LYS A 48 26.62 3.18 -1.53
C LYS A 48 26.23 4.54 -0.94
N ASN A 49 24.93 4.81 -0.86
CA ASN A 49 24.36 6.06 -0.37
C ASN A 49 23.12 5.83 0.52
N PRO A 50 23.28 5.09 1.64
CA PRO A 50 22.17 4.76 2.54
C PRO A 50 21.54 6.02 3.14
N LYS A 51 22.34 7.04 3.44
CA LYS A 51 21.86 8.29 4.05
C LYS A 51 20.79 8.98 3.21
N TRP A 52 20.90 8.90 1.88
CA TRP A 52 19.91 9.45 0.97
C TRP A 52 18.82 8.43 0.64
N MET A 53 19.20 7.17 0.36
CA MET A 53 18.27 6.15 -0.12
C MET A 53 17.30 5.68 0.97
N LEU A 54 17.73 5.46 2.20
CA LEU A 54 16.84 4.93 3.25
C LEU A 54 15.63 5.83 3.53
N PRO A 55 15.73 7.17 3.68
CA PRO A 55 14.55 8.01 3.90
C PRO A 55 13.73 8.31 2.63
N ASN A 56 14.31 8.17 1.43
CA ASN A 56 13.66 8.55 0.17
C ASN A 56 13.18 7.37 -0.69
N CYS A 57 13.77 6.20 -0.50
CA CYS A 57 13.57 5.00 -1.31
C CYS A 57 13.35 3.78 -0.41
N GLN A 58 12.49 3.95 0.60
CA GLN A 58 12.28 2.97 1.66
C GLN A 58 11.81 1.62 1.08
N LEU A 59 10.89 1.67 0.13
CA LEU A 59 10.35 0.47 -0.50
C LEU A 59 11.39 -0.19 -1.40
N SER A 60 12.06 0.59 -2.26
CA SER A 60 13.12 0.08 -3.15
C SER A 60 14.33 -0.47 -2.41
N CYS A 61 14.62 0.00 -1.20
CA CYS A 61 15.71 -0.49 -0.37
C CYS A 61 15.28 -1.48 0.72
N HIS A 62 14.00 -1.90 0.74
CA HIS A 62 13.44 -2.78 1.76
C HIS A 62 13.67 -2.26 3.20
N ASN A 63 13.65 -0.95 3.37
CA ASN A 63 13.79 -0.24 4.65
C ASN A 63 12.42 0.28 5.14
N CYS A 64 11.36 -0.47 4.86
CA CYS A 64 10.05 -0.18 5.40
C CYS A 64 10.01 -0.64 6.87
N GLU A 65 9.64 0.25 7.77
CA GLU A 65 9.29 -0.15 9.12
C GLU A 65 7.98 -0.94 9.04
N THR A 66 8.08 -2.25 9.23
CA THR A 66 6.91 -3.07 9.42
C THR A 66 6.52 -2.91 10.88
N ASP A 67 5.39 -2.28 11.16
CA ASP A 67 4.79 -2.35 12.49
C ASP A 67 4.65 -3.83 12.83
N SER A 68 5.53 -4.32 13.71
CA SER A 68 5.42 -5.65 14.31
C SER A 68 4.33 -5.63 15.38
N GLU A 69 3.19 -5.04 15.07
CA GLU A 69 1.96 -5.24 15.82
C GLU A 69 1.26 -6.45 15.22
N GLU A 70 1.87 -7.61 15.48
CA GLU A 70 1.11 -8.82 15.68
C GLU A 70 0.18 -8.57 16.88
N ARG A 71 -1.03 -8.07 16.61
CA ARG A 71 -2.14 -8.15 17.56
C ARG A 71 -3.48 -8.13 16.86
N SER A 72 -4.05 -9.33 16.77
CA SER A 72 -5.46 -9.60 16.96
C SER A 72 -6.43 -9.06 15.88
N MET A 73 -6.53 -9.78 14.76
CA MET A 73 -7.83 -10.02 14.12
C MET A 73 -8.14 -11.52 13.96
N ASP A 74 -7.57 -12.34 14.86
CA ASP A 74 -8.07 -13.70 15.14
C ASP A 74 -8.83 -13.76 16.48
N GLU A 75 -9.46 -12.66 16.92
CA GLU A 75 -10.36 -12.64 18.10
C GLU A 75 -11.76 -12.11 17.74
N ALA A 76 -12.36 -12.68 16.70
CA ALA A 76 -13.81 -12.62 16.55
C ALA A 76 -14.34 -13.88 15.84
N ARG A 77 -14.46 -14.99 16.58
CA ARG A 77 -15.71 -15.77 16.75
C ARG A 77 -15.44 -17.21 17.17
N GLU A 78 -15.02 -17.41 18.42
CA GLU A 78 -15.30 -18.66 19.14
C GLU A 78 -15.42 -18.37 20.65
N PHE A 79 -16.55 -17.76 21.06
CA PHE A 79 -17.38 -18.23 22.18
C PHE A 79 -18.62 -17.34 22.37
N ARG A 80 -19.75 -17.74 21.77
CA ARG A 80 -21.02 -17.95 22.48
C ARG A 80 -21.90 -18.89 21.70
#